data_AF-A0A925BN68-F1
#
_entry.id   AF-A0A925BN68-F1
#
_cell.length_a   1.000
_cell.length_b   1.000
_cell.length_c   1.000
_cell.angle_alpha   90.00
_cell.angle_beta   90.00
_cell.angle_gamma   90.00
#
_symmetry.space_group_name_H-M   'P 1'
#
loop_
_entity.id
_entity.type
_entity.pdbx_description
1 polymer ?
#
loop_
_entity_poly.entity_id
_entity_poly.type
_entity_poly.pdbx_seq_one_letter_code
_entity_poly.pdbx_strand_id
1 'polypeptide(L)'
;MRSPKLFAILFAAVTSPLLADDKSWPPELRGSTNGTVTLRSEQFLKVPDSVVAAREKEGAAPFVMAKTAPTVALAFHRDLGPEAISRRLWSSWGDICLARDGRVYCGIGDHGNDVGGDARCFIYCWDPKAKTLTQVVDVNAIVPREPGQPAWSKIHAKIDEGPDGTILF
;
A
#
# COMPACT_ATOMS: atom_id res chain seq x y z
N MET A 1 -22.82 58.96 -29.68
CA MET A 1 -22.70 57.51 -29.93
C MET A 1 -21.40 57.01 -29.33
N ARG A 2 -21.44 56.27 -28.22
CA ARG A 2 -20.27 55.66 -27.56
C ARG A 2 -20.35 54.15 -27.77
N SER A 3 -19.30 53.57 -28.33
CA SER A 3 -19.16 52.14 -28.64
C SER A 3 -19.00 51.31 -27.36
N PRO A 4 -19.63 50.13 -27.22
CA PRO A 4 -19.42 49.26 -26.07
C PRO A 4 -18.14 48.44 -26.24
N LYS A 5 -17.30 48.42 -25.21
CA LYS A 5 -16.12 47.55 -25.14
C LYS A 5 -16.57 46.14 -24.77
N LEU A 6 -16.35 45.20 -25.69
CA LEU A 6 -16.56 43.76 -25.49
C LEU A 6 -15.49 43.25 -24.50
N PHE A 7 -15.92 42.74 -23.34
CA PHE A 7 -15.04 41.99 -22.44
C PHE A 7 -15.14 40.51 -22.82
N ALA A 8 -14.08 39.96 -23.41
CA ALA A 8 -13.94 38.52 -23.61
C ALA A 8 -13.43 37.89 -22.30
N ILE A 9 -14.25 37.02 -21.70
CA ILE A 9 -13.82 36.18 -20.58
C ILE A 9 -13.17 34.93 -21.19
N LEU A 10 -11.86 34.80 -21.00
CA LEU A 10 -11.08 33.63 -21.39
C LEU A 10 -11.24 32.55 -20.31
N PHE A 11 -12.01 31.49 -20.60
CA PHE A 11 -11.99 30.28 -19.80
C PHE A 11 -10.72 29.49 -20.13
N ALA A 12 -9.71 29.59 -19.27
CA ALA A 12 -8.59 28.66 -19.31
C ALA A 12 -9.05 27.31 -18.73
N ALA A 13 -9.39 26.37 -19.60
CA ALA A 13 -9.54 24.97 -19.21
C ALA A 13 -8.16 24.42 -18.84
N VAL A 14 -7.91 24.24 -17.54
CA VAL A 14 -6.71 23.55 -17.05
C VAL A 14 -6.94 22.05 -17.25
N THR A 15 -6.63 21.53 -18.43
CA THR A 15 -6.46 20.10 -18.65
C THR A 15 -5.02 19.74 -18.28
N SER A 16 -4.74 19.59 -16.99
CA SER A 16 -3.47 18.98 -16.58
C SER A 16 -3.57 17.46 -16.77
N PRO A 17 -2.66 16.84 -17.56
CA PRO A 17 -2.63 15.39 -17.70
C PRO A 17 -2.36 14.72 -16.34
N LEU A 18 -3.02 13.59 -16.13
CA LEU A 18 -3.01 12.81 -14.89
C LEU A 18 -1.83 11.83 -14.78
N LEU A 19 -0.78 12.02 -15.56
CA LEU A 19 0.35 11.09 -15.62
C LEU A 19 1.64 11.88 -15.45
N ALA A 20 2.09 11.93 -14.20
CA ALA A 20 3.47 12.27 -13.86
C ALA A 20 4.39 11.11 -14.27
N ASP A 21 5.66 11.41 -14.53
CA ASP A 21 6.69 10.48 -14.99
C ASP A 21 6.71 9.18 -14.16
N ASP A 22 6.35 8.06 -14.79
CA ASP A 22 5.88 6.80 -14.20
C ASP A 22 6.99 5.95 -13.52
N LYS A 23 8.13 6.56 -13.17
CA LYS A 23 9.35 5.88 -12.70
C LYS A 23 9.75 6.21 -11.27
N SER A 24 9.01 7.06 -10.57
CA SER A 24 9.28 7.39 -9.18
C SER A 24 8.48 6.48 -8.24
N TRP A 25 9.14 5.95 -7.21
CA TRP A 25 8.49 5.20 -6.15
C TRP A 25 8.63 5.93 -4.81
N PRO A 26 7.57 5.98 -3.99
CA PRO A 26 6.19 5.64 -4.34
C PRO A 26 5.64 6.62 -5.39
N PRO A 27 4.65 6.23 -6.20
CA PRO A 27 3.99 7.19 -7.07
C PRO A 27 3.34 8.30 -6.24
N GLU A 28 3.34 9.52 -6.77
CA GLU A 28 2.68 10.63 -6.11
C GLU A 28 1.17 10.38 -5.98
N LEU A 29 0.71 10.34 -4.74
CA LEU A 29 -0.70 10.25 -4.43
C LEU A 29 -1.29 11.66 -4.28
N ARG A 30 -2.08 12.10 -5.26
CA ARG A 30 -2.76 13.40 -5.22
C ARG A 30 -3.64 13.52 -3.97
N GLY A 31 -3.49 14.63 -3.25
CA GLY A 31 -4.21 14.86 -2.00
C GLY A 31 -3.71 14.00 -0.83
N SER A 32 -2.54 13.38 -0.95
CA SER A 32 -1.95 12.65 0.18
C SER A 32 -1.48 13.59 1.27
N THR A 33 -1.62 13.12 2.52
CA THR A 33 -0.99 13.69 3.69
C THR A 33 -0.16 12.58 4.32
N ASN A 34 1.13 12.83 4.57
CA ASN A 34 2.08 11.82 5.05
C ASN A 34 2.16 10.56 4.18
N GLY A 35 1.97 10.69 2.86
CA GLY A 35 1.99 9.54 1.95
C GLY A 35 0.74 8.68 1.96
N THR A 36 -0.32 9.11 2.65
CA THR A 36 -1.61 8.42 2.72
C THR A 36 -2.72 9.28 2.10
N VAL A 37 -3.60 8.67 1.31
CA VAL A 37 -4.84 9.28 0.82
C VAL A 37 -6.04 8.67 1.53
N THR A 38 -7.02 9.51 1.90
CA THR A 38 -8.33 9.04 2.36
C THR A 38 -9.30 9.01 1.19
N LEU A 39 -9.79 7.83 0.85
CA LEU A 39 -10.75 7.58 -0.22
C LEU A 39 -12.16 7.43 0.36
N ARG A 40 -13.12 8.10 -0.28
CA ARG A 40 -14.56 7.99 -0.01
C ARG A 40 -15.28 7.90 -1.35
N SER A 41 -16.04 6.82 -1.56
CA SER A 41 -16.77 6.62 -2.80
C SER A 41 -17.88 5.59 -2.64
N GLU A 42 -19.06 5.89 -3.18
CA GLU A 42 -20.16 4.92 -3.29
C GLU A 42 -19.81 3.74 -4.22
N GLN A 43 -18.76 3.89 -5.06
CA GLN A 43 -18.28 2.78 -5.89
C GLN A 43 -17.79 1.58 -5.07
N PHE A 44 -17.38 1.79 -3.81
CA PHE A 44 -17.03 0.69 -2.91
C PHE A 44 -18.21 -0.24 -2.58
N LEU A 45 -19.45 0.18 -2.86
CA LEU A 45 -20.64 -0.66 -2.71
C LEU A 45 -21.04 -1.40 -4.00
N LYS A 46 -20.37 -1.13 -5.13
CA LYS A 46 -20.68 -1.78 -6.40
C LYS A 46 -20.19 -3.22 -6.36
N VAL A 47 -21.12 -4.17 -6.36
CA VAL A 47 -20.82 -5.59 -6.52
C VAL A 47 -20.49 -5.87 -7.99
N PRO A 48 -19.33 -6.47 -8.32
CA PRO A 48 -19.04 -6.90 -9.69
C PRO A 48 -20.02 -7.97 -10.17
N ASP A 49 -20.40 -7.94 -11.45
CA ASP A 49 -21.33 -8.92 -12.04
C ASP A 49 -20.84 -10.36 -11.89
N SER A 50 -19.52 -10.57 -11.91
CA SER A 50 -18.90 -11.88 -11.67
C SER A 50 -19.17 -12.42 -10.27
N VAL A 51 -19.19 -11.55 -9.26
CA VAL A 51 -19.52 -11.90 -7.87
C VAL A 51 -21.02 -12.17 -7.74
N VAL A 52 -21.86 -11.37 -8.41
CA VAL A 52 -23.31 -11.61 -8.48
C VAL A 52 -23.61 -12.96 -9.10
N ALA A 53 -22.96 -13.34 -10.19
CA ALA A 53 -23.15 -14.66 -10.81
C ALA A 53 -22.59 -15.79 -9.95
N ALA A 54 -21.46 -15.57 -9.25
CA ALA A 54 -20.83 -16.59 -8.41
C ALA A 54 -21.67 -16.93 -7.17
N ARG A 55 -22.40 -15.95 -6.60
CA ARG A 55 -23.20 -16.17 -5.38
C ARG A 55 -24.37 -17.14 -5.58
N GLU A 56 -24.85 -17.28 -6.82
CA GLU A 56 -25.98 -18.17 -7.17
C GLU A 56 -25.52 -19.62 -7.41
N LYS A 57 -24.20 -19.89 -7.37
CA LYS A 57 -23.66 -21.23 -7.60
C LYS A 57 -23.84 -22.11 -6.37
N GLU A 58 -24.07 -23.40 -6.61
CA GLU A 58 -24.10 -24.41 -5.55
C GLU A 58 -22.77 -24.41 -4.77
N GLY A 59 -22.87 -24.44 -3.44
CA GLY A 59 -21.70 -24.38 -2.54
C GLY A 59 -21.11 -22.99 -2.29
N ALA A 60 -21.69 -21.93 -2.87
CA ALA A 60 -21.26 -20.57 -2.56
C ALA A 60 -21.50 -20.22 -1.09
N ALA A 61 -20.48 -19.68 -0.42
CA ALA A 61 -20.60 -19.22 0.96
C ALA A 61 -21.52 -17.98 1.02
N PRO A 62 -22.46 -17.92 1.98
CA PRO A 62 -23.30 -16.74 2.15
C PRO A 62 -22.47 -15.56 2.66
N PHE A 63 -22.74 -14.37 2.13
CA PHE A 63 -22.17 -13.12 2.62
C PHE A 63 -23.21 -12.01 2.54
N VAL A 64 -23.05 -11.00 3.39
CA VAL A 64 -23.89 -9.80 3.39
C VAL A 64 -23.10 -8.61 2.87
N MET A 65 -23.75 -7.78 2.05
CA MET A 65 -23.13 -6.55 1.57
C MET A 65 -23.30 -5.42 2.60
N ALA A 66 -22.24 -4.63 2.76
CA ALA A 66 -22.32 -3.38 3.49
C ALA A 66 -23.36 -2.45 2.85
N LYS A 67 -24.10 -1.71 3.68
CA LYS A 67 -25.09 -0.71 3.21
C LYS A 67 -24.54 0.72 3.20
N THR A 68 -23.34 0.90 3.71
CA THR A 68 -22.69 2.21 3.85
C THR A 68 -21.29 2.09 3.28
N ALA A 69 -20.93 3.02 2.38
CA ALA A 69 -19.62 3.02 1.76
C ALA A 69 -18.52 3.18 2.83
N PRO A 70 -17.49 2.32 2.82
CA PRO A 70 -16.38 2.47 3.76
C PRO A 70 -15.56 3.72 3.45
N THR A 71 -14.84 4.20 4.47
CA THR A 71 -13.72 5.12 4.29
C THR A 71 -12.45 4.30 4.22
N VAL A 72 -11.67 4.46 3.16
CA VAL A 72 -10.43 3.69 2.96
C VAL A 72 -9.23 4.62 3.09
N ALA A 73 -8.24 4.23 3.90
CA ALA A 73 -6.92 4.86 3.89
C ALA A 73 -6.00 4.04 2.98
N LEU A 74 -5.47 4.68 1.94
CA LEU A 74 -4.52 4.09 1.01
C LEU A 74 -3.13 4.67 1.30
N ALA A 75 -2.15 3.79 1.55
CA ALA A 75 -0.74 4.15 1.69
C ALA A 75 0.12 3.16 0.88
N PHE A 76 1.24 3.65 0.34
CA PHE A 76 2.27 2.81 -0.25
C PHE A 76 3.41 2.56 0.73
N HIS A 77 4.04 1.40 0.64
CA HIS A 77 5.36 1.18 1.26
C HIS A 77 6.36 2.11 0.57
N ARG A 78 6.71 3.23 1.20
CA ARG A 78 7.47 4.29 0.51
C ARG A 78 8.96 4.02 0.50
N ASP A 79 9.48 3.56 1.63
CA ASP A 79 10.91 3.48 1.92
C ASP A 79 11.49 2.13 1.46
N LEU A 80 11.09 1.66 0.27
CA LEU A 80 11.55 0.37 -0.25
C LEU A 80 13.01 0.38 -0.71
N GLY A 81 13.66 1.55 -0.70
CA GLY A 81 15.04 1.76 -1.14
C GLY A 81 15.17 2.06 -2.65
N PRO A 82 16.40 2.20 -3.17
CA PRO A 82 16.63 2.53 -4.58
C PRO A 82 16.06 1.45 -5.50
N GLU A 83 15.65 1.85 -6.69
CA GLU A 83 15.19 0.94 -7.76
C GLU A 83 13.93 0.13 -7.40
N ALA A 84 13.13 0.57 -6.41
CA ALA A 84 11.95 -0.16 -5.96
C ALA A 84 11.03 -0.66 -7.08
N ILE A 85 10.83 0.13 -8.15
CA ILE A 85 9.99 -0.25 -9.31
C ILE A 85 10.62 -1.34 -10.18
N SER A 86 11.94 -1.34 -10.38
CA SER A 86 12.63 -2.31 -11.25
C SER A 86 13.00 -3.60 -10.53
N ARG A 87 12.85 -3.64 -9.20
CA ARG A 87 13.13 -4.81 -8.39
C ARG A 87 12.08 -5.90 -8.57
N ARG A 88 12.52 -7.14 -8.40
CA ARG A 88 11.74 -8.33 -8.75
C ARG A 88 10.88 -8.80 -7.59
N LEU A 89 9.59 -9.02 -7.86
CA LEU A 89 8.65 -9.73 -6.99
C LEU A 89 8.51 -9.12 -5.59
N TRP A 90 8.28 -7.82 -5.47
CA TRP A 90 7.79 -7.24 -4.23
C TRP A 90 6.47 -7.88 -3.83
N SER A 91 6.37 -8.45 -2.62
CA SER A 91 5.07 -8.81 -2.06
C SER A 91 5.12 -9.05 -0.54
N SER A 92 3.98 -9.41 0.03
CA SER A 92 3.80 -9.83 1.42
C SER A 92 3.33 -11.28 1.43
N TRP A 93 4.07 -12.17 2.11
CA TRP A 93 3.82 -13.63 2.10
C TRP A 93 3.43 -14.23 3.45
N GLY A 94 3.52 -13.45 4.53
CA GLY A 94 3.14 -13.86 5.88
C GLY A 94 1.82 -13.24 6.33
N ASP A 95 1.33 -13.71 7.48
CA ASP A 95 0.18 -13.08 8.16
C ASP A 95 0.56 -11.71 8.71
N ILE A 96 -0.44 -10.85 8.87
CA ILE A 96 -0.30 -9.54 9.50
C ILE A 96 -0.62 -9.61 11.00
N CYS A 97 -0.01 -8.72 11.78
CA CYS A 97 -0.36 -8.55 13.20
C CYS A 97 -1.24 -7.31 13.37
N LEU A 98 -2.41 -7.44 13.99
CA LEU A 98 -3.12 -6.32 14.61
C LEU A 98 -2.77 -6.31 16.10
N ALA A 99 -1.93 -5.37 16.51
CA ALA A 99 -1.51 -5.23 17.89
C ALA A 99 -2.61 -4.62 18.77
N ARG A 100 -2.53 -4.83 20.08
CA ARG A 100 -3.52 -4.37 21.07
C ARG A 100 -3.72 -2.85 21.11
N ASP A 101 -2.72 -2.09 20.66
CA ASP A 101 -2.76 -0.63 20.58
C ASP A 101 -3.47 -0.10 19.31
N GLY A 102 -3.87 -1.01 18.42
CA GLY A 102 -4.53 -0.75 17.16
C GLY A 102 -3.59 -0.54 15.97
N ARG A 103 -2.27 -0.67 16.15
CA ARG A 103 -1.31 -0.64 15.04
C ARG A 103 -1.31 -1.96 14.29
N VAL A 104 -1.00 -1.90 13.00
CA VAL A 104 -0.93 -3.08 12.14
C VAL A 104 0.48 -3.28 11.61
N TYR A 105 1.02 -4.49 11.74
CA TYR A 105 2.34 -4.84 11.26
C TYR A 105 2.25 -5.80 10.09
N CYS A 106 3.04 -5.54 9.04
CA CYS A 106 3.11 -6.38 7.87
C CYS A 106 4.55 -6.53 7.39
N GLY A 107 4.88 -7.73 6.91
CA GLY A 107 6.14 -8.01 6.23
C GLY A 107 6.03 -7.68 4.74
N ILE A 108 7.08 -7.09 4.18
CA ILE A 108 7.23 -6.92 2.74
C ILE A 108 8.66 -7.27 2.35
N GLY A 109 8.84 -7.90 1.19
CA GLY A 109 10.16 -8.19 0.68
C GLY A 109 10.18 -8.38 -0.82
N ASP A 110 11.37 -8.51 -1.36
CA ASP A 110 11.63 -8.68 -2.78
C ASP A 110 12.67 -9.78 -3.00
N HIS A 111 12.85 -10.16 -4.26
CA HIS A 111 13.78 -11.21 -4.64
C HIS A 111 15.08 -10.69 -5.30
N GLY A 112 15.18 -9.37 -5.59
CA GLY A 112 16.29 -8.72 -6.30
C GLY A 112 17.28 -9.66 -7.02
N ASN A 113 18.52 -9.71 -6.52
CA ASN A 113 19.47 -10.77 -6.82
C ASN A 113 19.66 -11.66 -5.58
N ASP A 114 18.73 -12.61 -5.37
CA ASP A 114 18.74 -13.56 -4.25
C ASP A 114 20.10 -14.23 -4.04
N VAL A 115 20.71 -14.75 -5.12
CA VAL A 115 21.98 -15.49 -5.04
C VAL A 115 23.15 -14.57 -4.70
N GLY A 116 23.13 -13.33 -5.21
CA GLY A 116 24.14 -12.32 -4.92
C GLY A 116 23.96 -11.60 -3.58
N GLY A 117 22.92 -11.92 -2.83
CA GLY A 117 22.66 -11.30 -1.53
C GLY A 117 22.12 -9.86 -1.62
N ASP A 118 21.43 -9.52 -2.71
CA ASP A 118 20.73 -8.23 -2.86
C ASP A 118 19.21 -8.47 -2.92
N ALA A 119 18.67 -9.00 -1.83
CA ALA A 119 17.24 -9.06 -1.58
C ALA A 119 16.90 -8.22 -0.34
N ARG A 120 15.67 -7.73 -0.25
CA ARG A 120 15.19 -6.86 0.82
C ARG A 120 14.05 -7.53 1.56
N CYS A 121 14.02 -7.34 2.87
CA CYS A 121 12.98 -7.86 3.73
C CYS A 121 12.77 -6.91 4.90
N PHE A 122 11.56 -6.37 5.01
CA PHE A 122 11.20 -5.29 5.91
C PHE A 122 9.94 -5.63 6.70
N ILE A 123 9.83 -5.07 7.90
CA ILE A 123 8.55 -4.93 8.61
C ILE A 123 8.12 -3.48 8.55
N TYR A 124 6.86 -3.26 8.20
CA TYR A 124 6.22 -1.96 8.28
C TYR A 124 5.14 -1.96 9.36
N CYS A 125 4.96 -0.80 9.99
CA CYS A 125 3.91 -0.51 10.95
C CYS A 125 2.97 0.57 10.39
N TRP A 126 1.68 0.24 10.32
CA TRP A 126 0.61 1.17 10.05
C TRP A 126 0.02 1.69 11.36
N ASP A 127 0.08 3.02 11.56
CA ASP A 127 -0.63 3.71 12.62
C ASP A 127 -1.92 4.34 12.05
N PRO A 128 -3.12 3.79 12.35
CA PRO A 128 -4.36 4.30 11.80
C PRO A 128 -4.77 5.68 12.34
N LYS A 129 -4.27 6.07 13.53
CA LYS A 129 -4.56 7.38 14.12
C LYS A 129 -3.75 8.47 13.41
N ALA A 130 -2.45 8.22 13.22
CA ALA A 130 -1.55 9.12 12.52
C ALA A 130 -1.69 9.06 11.00
N LYS A 131 -2.30 7.99 10.48
CA LYS A 131 -2.39 7.67 9.04
C LYS A 131 -1.00 7.59 8.40
N THR A 132 -0.08 6.91 9.06
CA THR A 132 1.32 6.77 8.62
C THR A 132 1.70 5.31 8.51
N LEU A 133 2.34 4.96 7.39
CA LEU A 133 2.99 3.67 7.19
C LEU A 133 4.51 3.88 7.29
N THR A 134 5.15 3.20 8.24
CA THR A 134 6.56 3.41 8.58
C THR A 134 7.31 2.09 8.54
N GLN A 135 8.48 2.05 7.90
CA GLN A 135 9.39 0.93 8.02
C GLN A 135 9.95 0.91 9.44
N VAL A 136 9.72 -0.19 10.17
CA VAL A 136 10.20 -0.35 11.56
C VAL A 136 11.33 -1.35 11.69
N VAL A 137 11.51 -2.26 10.72
CA VAL A 137 12.61 -3.24 10.69
C VAL A 137 13.16 -3.39 9.28
N ASP A 138 14.48 -3.45 9.17
CA ASP A 138 15.20 -4.07 8.06
C ASP A 138 15.85 -5.36 8.54
N VAL A 139 15.33 -6.50 8.07
CA VAL A 139 15.76 -7.84 8.51
C VAL A 139 17.23 -8.09 8.17
N ASN A 140 17.69 -7.63 7.01
CA ASN A 140 19.08 -7.81 6.60
C ASN A 140 20.04 -6.93 7.41
N ALA A 141 19.55 -5.84 8.01
CA ALA A 141 20.35 -5.01 8.92
C ALA A 141 20.47 -5.60 10.33
N ILE A 142 19.47 -6.36 10.80
CA ILE A 142 19.46 -6.94 12.16
C ILE A 142 19.93 -8.40 12.21
N VAL A 143 19.70 -9.17 11.14
CA VAL A 143 20.15 -10.56 10.99
C VAL A 143 21.14 -10.60 9.82
N PRO A 144 22.42 -10.32 10.07
CA PRO A 144 23.42 -10.31 9.02
C PRO A 144 23.61 -11.71 8.44
N ARG A 145 23.81 -11.77 7.13
CA ARG A 145 24.17 -13.01 6.43
C ARG A 145 25.68 -13.21 6.41
N GLU A 146 26.10 -14.46 6.29
CA GLU A 146 27.49 -14.77 5.98
C GLU A 146 27.82 -14.44 4.50
N PRO A 147 29.09 -14.13 4.18
CA PRO A 147 29.51 -13.94 2.79
C PRO A 147 29.17 -15.15 1.92
N GLY A 148 28.54 -14.90 0.76
CA GLY A 148 28.13 -15.94 -0.19
C GLY A 148 26.77 -16.59 0.11
N GLN A 149 26.09 -16.21 1.19
CA GLN A 149 24.72 -16.64 1.45
C GLN A 149 23.70 -15.70 0.77
N PRO A 150 22.50 -16.21 0.44
CA PRO A 150 21.38 -15.37 0.04
C PRO A 150 21.02 -14.34 1.11
N ALA A 151 20.45 -13.22 0.69
CA ALA A 151 19.84 -12.26 1.60
C ALA A 151 18.45 -12.73 2.04
N TRP A 152 17.99 -12.24 3.20
CA TRP A 152 16.61 -12.41 3.61
C TRP A 152 15.71 -11.65 2.63
N SER A 153 14.78 -12.38 2.02
CA SER A 153 13.88 -11.85 0.99
C SER A 153 12.42 -11.80 1.44
N LYS A 154 12.03 -12.57 2.47
CA LYS A 154 10.63 -12.76 2.87
C LYS A 154 10.47 -13.22 4.32
N ILE A 155 9.31 -12.93 4.89
CA ILE A 155 8.80 -13.55 6.11
C ILE A 155 7.50 -14.28 5.75
N HIS A 156 7.49 -15.60 5.93
CA HIS A 156 6.30 -16.45 5.75
C HIS A 156 5.62 -16.79 7.07
N ALA A 157 6.30 -16.57 8.19
CA ALA A 157 5.76 -16.80 9.50
C ALA A 157 4.63 -15.80 9.80
N LYS A 158 3.81 -16.16 10.79
CA LYS A 158 2.84 -15.24 11.37
C LYS A 158 3.58 -14.16 12.13
N ILE A 159 3.19 -12.90 11.93
CA ILE A 159 3.61 -11.79 12.77
C ILE A 159 2.62 -11.72 13.95
N ASP A 160 3.13 -11.76 15.18
CA ASP A 160 2.32 -11.80 16.40
C ASP A 160 2.78 -10.79 17.44
N GLU A 161 1.89 -10.47 18.37
CA GLU A 161 2.22 -9.66 19.55
C GLU A 161 2.37 -10.57 20.78
N GLY A 162 3.53 -10.52 21.42
CA GLY A 162 3.81 -11.19 22.68
C GLY A 162 3.05 -10.58 23.87
N PRO A 163 3.03 -11.26 25.03
CA PRO A 163 2.31 -10.77 26.22
C PRO A 163 2.75 -9.38 26.70
N ASP A 164 4.02 -9.05 26.52
CA ASP A 164 4.69 -7.80 26.86
C ASP A 164 4.54 -6.68 25.80
N GLY A 165 3.88 -6.97 24.67
CA GLY A 165 3.73 -6.05 23.55
C GLY A 165 4.86 -6.13 22.52
N THR A 166 5.81 -7.05 22.68
CA THR A 166 6.87 -7.27 21.68
C THR A 166 6.27 -7.86 20.40
N ILE A 167 6.65 -7.32 19.25
CA ILE A 167 6.25 -7.88 17.95
C ILE A 167 7.23 -8.98 17.54
N LEU A 168 6.69 -10.17 17.29
CA LEU A 168 7.41 -11.39 16.92
C LEU A 168 7.16 -11.70 15.44
N PHE A 169 8.23 -11.98 14.68
CA PHE A 169 8.18 -12.28 13.24
C PHE A 169 9.36 -13.16 12.80
#